data_AF-A0AAI8CLQ1-F1
#
_entry.id   AF-A0AAI8CLQ1-F1
#
_cell.length_a   1.000
_cell.length_b   1.000
_cell.length_c   1.000
_cell.angle_alpha   90.00
_cell.angle_beta   90.00
_cell.angle_gamma   90.00
#
_symmetry.space_group_name_H-M   'P 1'
#
loop_
_entity.id
_entity.type
_entity.pdbx_description
1 polymer ?
#
loop_
_entity_poly.entity_id
_entity_poly.type
_entity_poly.pdbx_seq_one_letter_code
_entity_poly.pdbx_strand_id
1 'polypeptide(L)'
;MKKTLVVLGIFMILSLGLAFELNVGAFYSFNQTWLVVAEVNSFSQTANTPNTTTGFTAMFLTDFSNRYLGMLGGIAKYDMKLDFGKVSLYGAGGMLFPITDFGFEKITSIVRVGAKYYAGSIVFNTGIFSFYLSDNSKVEGVEFLLGYTF
;
A
#
# COMPACT_ATOMS: atom_id res chain seq x y z
N MET A 1 7.72 -23.17 -2.75
CA MET A 1 8.14 -23.14 -1.32
C MET A 1 9.50 -22.48 -1.09
N LYS A 2 10.62 -22.96 -1.67
CA LYS A 2 11.96 -22.38 -1.41
C LYS A 2 12.09 -20.89 -1.78
N LYS A 3 11.53 -20.45 -2.92
CA LYS A 3 11.58 -19.04 -3.35
C LYS A 3 10.72 -18.11 -2.48
N THR A 4 9.55 -18.59 -2.04
CA THR A 4 8.63 -17.85 -1.16
C THR A 4 9.27 -17.56 0.20
N LEU A 5 10.00 -18.53 0.78
CA LEU A 5 10.73 -18.37 2.03
C LEU A 5 11.90 -17.38 1.92
N VAL A 6 12.58 -17.32 0.77
CA VAL A 6 13.66 -16.35 0.52
C VAL A 6 13.09 -14.93 0.41
N VAL A 7 11.97 -14.75 -0.30
CA VAL A 7 11.29 -13.45 -0.38
C VAL A 7 10.80 -13.01 1.00
N LEU A 8 10.14 -13.89 1.76
CA LEU A 8 9.74 -13.63 3.16
C LEU A 8 10.94 -13.31 4.05
N GLY A 9 12.05 -14.02 3.88
CA GLY A 9 13.30 -13.77 4.61
C GLY A 9 13.91 -12.40 4.30
N ILE A 10 13.89 -11.96 3.04
CA ILE A 10 14.33 -10.62 2.64
C ILE A 10 13.41 -9.55 3.24
N PHE A 11 12.09 -9.75 3.20
CA PHE A 11 11.14 -8.84 3.86
C PHE A 11 11.33 -8.78 5.37
N MET A 12 11.59 -9.91 6.03
CA MET A 12 11.90 -9.98 7.46
C MET A 12 13.24 -9.30 7.81
N ILE A 13 14.27 -9.46 6.98
CA ILE A 13 15.57 -8.79 7.21
C ILE A 13 15.45 -7.27 7.00
N LEU A 14 14.70 -6.82 6.00
CA LEU A 14 14.40 -5.41 5.80
C LEU A 14 13.56 -4.83 6.96
N SER A 15 12.69 -5.64 7.58
CA SER A 15 11.93 -5.24 8.77
C SER A 15 12.74 -5.08 10.06
N LEU A 16 13.99 -5.57 10.11
CA LEU A 16 14.81 -5.51 11.33
C LEU A 16 15.77 -4.31 11.36
N GLY A 17 15.88 -3.53 10.28
CA GLY A 17 16.81 -2.39 10.18
C GLY A 17 16.24 -1.09 9.62
N LEU A 18 14.99 -1.07 9.19
CA LEU A 18 14.33 0.10 8.59
C LEU A 18 12.99 0.36 9.27
N ALA A 19 12.58 1.63 9.34
CA ALA A 19 11.23 1.99 9.74
C ALA A 19 10.24 1.62 8.62
N PHE A 20 9.15 0.92 8.95
CA PHE A 20 8.12 0.57 7.97
C PHE A 20 6.72 0.52 8.58
N GLU A 21 5.72 0.73 7.73
CA GLU A 21 4.30 0.53 8.04
C GLU A 21 3.80 -0.70 7.29
N LEU A 22 3.35 -1.71 8.02
CA LEU A 22 2.62 -2.85 7.46
C LEU A 22 1.12 -2.56 7.54
N ASN A 23 0.39 -2.71 6.44
CA ASN A 23 -1.05 -2.45 6.35
C ASN A 23 -1.74 -3.66 5.71
N VAL A 24 -2.91 -4.03 6.21
CA VAL A 24 -3.76 -5.07 5.64
C VAL A 24 -5.20 -4.61 5.62
N GLY A 25 -5.97 -5.03 4.62
CA GLY A 25 -7.36 -4.59 4.53
C GLY A 25 -8.02 -4.98 3.23
N ALA A 26 -8.92 -4.12 2.77
CA ALA A 26 -9.69 -4.37 1.57
C ALA A 26 -9.85 -3.12 0.71
N PHE A 27 -9.93 -3.36 -0.60
CA PHE A 27 -10.32 -2.42 -1.62
C PHE A 27 -11.71 -2.81 -2.09
N TYR A 28 -12.66 -1.88 -1.99
CA TYR A 28 -13.98 -2.02 -2.56
C TYR A 28 -14.07 -1.19 -3.83
N SER A 29 -14.23 -1.85 -4.98
CA SER A 29 -14.45 -1.15 -6.23
C SER A 29 -15.91 -0.75 -6.39
N PHE A 30 -16.14 0.40 -7.03
CA PHE A 30 -17.48 0.86 -7.40
C PHE A 30 -18.20 -0.07 -8.38
N ASN A 31 -17.49 -0.99 -9.03
CA ASN A 31 -18.07 -2.09 -9.81
C ASN A 31 -18.44 -3.32 -8.97
N GLN A 32 -18.50 -3.19 -7.64
CA GLN A 32 -18.84 -4.23 -6.67
C GLN A 32 -17.82 -5.37 -6.53
N THR A 33 -16.58 -5.17 -6.99
CA THR A 33 -15.48 -6.12 -6.75
C THR A 33 -14.78 -5.82 -5.41
N TRP A 34 -14.45 -6.86 -4.66
CA TRP A 34 -13.60 -6.78 -3.47
C TRP A 34 -12.22 -7.34 -3.75
N LEU A 35 -11.18 -6.64 -3.31
CA LEU A 35 -9.80 -7.14 -3.26
C LEU A 35 -9.29 -7.08 -1.84
N VAL A 36 -8.69 -8.16 -1.36
CA VAL A 36 -7.89 -8.16 -0.14
C VAL A 36 -6.50 -7.66 -0.47
N VAL A 37 -5.94 -6.88 0.45
CA VAL A 37 -4.69 -6.18 0.25
C VAL A 37 -3.76 -6.33 1.44
N ALA A 38 -2.47 -6.47 1.15
CA ALA A 38 -1.37 -6.34 2.09
C ALA A 38 -0.35 -5.36 1.52
N GLU A 39 0.05 -4.37 2.31
CA GLU A 39 0.92 -3.27 1.89
C GLU A 39 2.05 -3.06 2.91
N VAL A 40 3.24 -2.77 2.42
CA VAL A 40 4.38 -2.29 3.20
C VAL A 40 4.79 -0.93 2.66
N ASN A 41 4.89 0.07 3.55
CA ASN A 41 5.42 1.39 3.21
C ASN A 41 6.71 1.67 3.99
N SER A 42 7.75 2.14 3.30
CA SER A 42 9.01 2.53 3.94
C SER A 42 8.96 4.01 4.37
N PHE A 43 8.23 4.32 5.44
CA PHE A 43 8.25 5.67 6.01
C PHE A 43 9.29 5.77 7.11
N SER A 44 9.99 6.90 7.16
CA SER A 44 10.86 7.21 8.30
C SER A 44 10.03 7.32 9.59
N GLN A 45 10.50 6.68 10.66
CA GLN A 45 9.99 6.80 12.03
C GLN A 45 10.18 8.21 12.60
N THR A 46 11.16 8.96 12.10
CA THR A 46 11.51 10.28 12.61
C THR A 46 10.78 11.39 11.85
N ALA A 47 9.77 12.00 12.49
CA ALA A 47 9.44 13.40 12.27
C ALA A 47 8.64 13.98 13.46
N ASN A 48 9.32 14.80 14.26
CA ASN A 48 8.68 15.82 15.08
C ASN A 48 8.29 16.97 14.15
N THR A 49 7.06 17.49 14.28
CA THR A 49 6.44 18.64 13.54
C THR A 49 5.83 18.31 12.17
N PRO A 50 4.93 19.17 11.63
CA PRO A 50 4.33 18.95 10.31
C PRO A 50 5.40 18.80 9.25
N ASN A 51 5.41 17.67 8.56
CA ASN A 51 6.47 17.36 7.62
C ASN A 51 5.95 16.52 6.45
N THR A 52 6.58 16.71 5.30
CA THR A 52 6.37 15.84 4.14
C THR A 52 7.36 14.69 4.22
N THR A 53 6.87 13.46 4.18
CA THR A 53 7.70 12.25 4.15
C THR A 53 7.41 11.47 2.88
N THR A 54 8.47 11.03 2.21
CA THR A 54 8.39 10.15 1.04
C THR A 54 8.93 8.77 1.38
N GLY A 55 8.44 7.75 0.69
CA GLY A 55 8.88 6.37 0.84
C GLY A 55 8.54 5.53 -0.39
N PHE A 56 8.91 4.26 -0.30
CA PHE A 56 8.49 3.24 -1.24
C PHE A 56 7.27 2.50 -0.69
N THR A 57 6.41 2.08 -1.59
CA THR A 57 5.27 1.22 -1.26
C THR A 57 5.35 -0.06 -2.09
N ALA A 58 5.14 -1.19 -1.43
CA ALA A 58 4.98 -2.49 -2.04
C ALA A 58 3.66 -3.08 -1.57
N MET A 59 2.83 -3.52 -2.50
CA MET A 59 1.48 -3.98 -2.21
C MET A 59 1.15 -5.26 -2.98
N PHE A 60 0.38 -6.13 -2.34
CA PHE A 60 -0.20 -7.33 -2.91
C PHE A 60 -1.72 -7.19 -2.86
N LEU A 61 -2.41 -7.40 -3.98
CA LEU A 61 -3.87 -7.36 -4.07
C LEU A 61 -4.41 -8.68 -4.63
N THR A 62 -5.50 -9.19 -4.07
CA THR A 62 -6.13 -10.41 -4.57
C THR A 62 -7.63 -10.49 -4.31
N ASP A 63 -8.38 -11.12 -5.22
CA ASP A 63 -9.77 -11.55 -4.97
C ASP A 63 -9.86 -13.03 -4.54
N PHE A 64 -8.72 -13.69 -4.30
CA PHE A 64 -8.56 -15.13 -4.03
C PHE A 64 -9.12 -16.09 -5.09
N SER A 65 -9.67 -15.59 -6.18
CA SER A 65 -10.21 -16.41 -7.26
C SER A 65 -9.22 -16.47 -8.42
N ASN A 66 -8.95 -15.34 -9.05
CA ASN A 66 -8.23 -15.26 -10.31
C ASN A 66 -7.26 -14.07 -10.36
N ARG A 67 -7.40 -13.08 -9.48
CA ARG A 67 -6.56 -11.88 -9.48
C ARG A 67 -5.52 -11.98 -8.39
N TYR A 68 -4.25 -11.97 -8.80
CA TYR A 68 -3.09 -11.85 -7.94
C TYR A 68 -2.21 -10.75 -8.51
N LEU A 69 -2.29 -9.56 -7.92
CA LEU A 69 -1.66 -8.35 -8.42
C LEU A 69 -0.58 -7.89 -7.44
N GLY A 70 0.55 -7.46 -8.00
CA GLY A 70 1.58 -6.76 -7.27
C GLY A 70 1.58 -5.28 -7.66
N MET A 71 1.88 -4.44 -6.69
CA MET A 71 2.17 -3.03 -6.91
C MET A 71 3.55 -2.71 -6.32
N LEU A 72 4.33 -1.93 -7.06
CA LEU A 72 5.54 -1.27 -6.58
C LEU A 72 5.49 0.21 -6.98
N GLY A 73 5.78 1.11 -6.05
CA GLY A 73 5.68 2.53 -6.33
C GLY A 73 6.30 3.43 -5.28
N GLY A 74 6.06 4.73 -5.46
CA GLY A 74 6.36 5.77 -4.49
C GLY A 74 5.11 6.13 -3.70
N ILE A 75 5.33 6.53 -2.44
CA ILE A 75 4.29 7.08 -1.58
C ILE A 75 4.84 8.34 -0.90
N ALA A 76 4.02 9.39 -0.84
CA ALA A 76 4.31 10.61 -0.12
C ALA A 76 3.17 10.91 0.85
N LYS A 77 3.49 11.41 2.04
CA LYS A 77 2.51 11.85 3.02
C LYS A 77 2.90 13.18 3.64
N TYR A 78 1.89 13.95 4.04
CA TYR A 78 2.02 15.16 4.82
C TYR A 78 1.42 14.92 6.21
N ASP A 79 2.28 14.92 7.23
CA ASP A 79 1.92 14.63 8.61
C ASP A 79 1.39 15.90 9.30
N MET A 80 0.21 15.79 9.93
CA MET A 80 -0.42 16.83 10.74
C MET A 80 -0.59 16.31 12.17
N LYS A 81 0.02 17.01 13.14
CA LYS A 81 -0.12 16.69 14.56
C LYS A 81 -1.36 17.38 15.13
N LEU A 82 -2.27 16.59 15.69
CA LEU A 82 -3.48 17.04 16.37
C LEU A 82 -3.37 16.71 17.87
N ASP A 83 -4.19 17.34 18.69
CA ASP A 83 -4.17 17.13 20.15
C ASP A 83 -4.48 15.68 20.55
N PHE A 84 -5.20 14.95 19.69
CA PHE A 84 -5.63 13.57 19.93
C PHE A 84 -4.86 12.52 19.10
N GLY A 85 -3.85 12.90 18.32
CA GLY A 85 -3.08 11.96 17.50
C GLY A 85 -2.40 12.59 16.29
N LYS A 86 -2.00 11.77 15.32
CA LYS A 86 -1.42 12.24 14.06
C LYS A 86 -2.30 11.82 12.89
N VAL A 87 -2.61 12.75 12.01
CA VAL A 87 -3.31 12.49 10.74
C VAL A 87 -2.36 12.82 9.60
N SER A 88 -2.28 11.98 8.59
CA SER A 88 -1.45 12.23 7.42
C SER A 88 -2.29 12.14 6.15
N LEU A 89 -2.23 13.16 5.31
CA LEU A 89 -2.75 13.06 3.94
C LEU A 89 -1.66 12.45 3.07
N TYR A 90 -2.00 11.48 2.22
CA TYR A 90 -1.02 10.79 1.41
C TYR A 90 -1.46 10.65 -0.05
N GLY A 91 -0.46 10.51 -0.92
CA GLY A 91 -0.61 10.08 -2.30
C GLY A 91 0.39 8.97 -2.62
N ALA A 92 -0.07 7.97 -3.35
CA ALA A 92 0.75 6.86 -3.82
C ALA A 92 0.57 6.68 -5.33
N GLY A 93 1.64 6.30 -6.01
CA GLY A 93 1.63 6.05 -7.44
C GLY A 93 2.67 5.02 -7.80
N GLY A 94 2.35 4.14 -8.76
CA GLY A 94 3.29 3.11 -9.14
C GLY A 94 2.83 2.20 -10.25
N MET A 95 3.61 1.15 -10.42
CA MET A 95 3.37 0.07 -11.36
C MET A 95 2.44 -0.95 -10.71
N LEU A 96 1.46 -1.42 -11.47
CA LEU A 96 0.63 -2.58 -11.15
C LEU A 96 0.93 -3.69 -12.15
N PHE A 97 1.08 -4.93 -11.68
CA PHE A 97 1.43 -6.07 -12.53
C PHE A 97 0.79 -7.37 -12.03
N PRO A 98 0.45 -8.31 -12.93
CA PRO A 98 0.02 -9.65 -12.53
C PRO A 98 1.20 -10.46 -11.97
N ILE A 99 0.97 -11.18 -10.87
CA ILE A 99 2.01 -11.99 -10.20
C ILE A 99 2.12 -13.38 -10.82
N THR A 100 0.97 -14.00 -11.15
CA THR A 100 0.92 -15.38 -11.67
C THR A 100 1.29 -15.47 -13.15
N ASP A 101 1.19 -14.37 -13.88
CA ASP A 101 1.41 -14.30 -15.33
C ASP A 101 2.17 -13.02 -15.70
N PHE A 102 3.27 -12.76 -15.00
CA PHE A 102 4.09 -11.56 -15.16
C PHE A 102 4.66 -11.42 -16.58
N GLY A 103 4.52 -10.23 -17.15
CA GLY A 103 5.16 -9.79 -18.38
C GLY A 103 5.32 -8.27 -18.36
N PHE A 104 6.43 -7.74 -18.88
CA PHE A 104 6.69 -6.29 -18.86
C PHE A 104 5.62 -5.51 -19.63
N GLU A 105 5.04 -6.12 -20.66
CA GLU A 105 3.92 -5.61 -21.45
C GLU A 105 2.59 -5.57 -20.69
N LYS A 106 2.50 -6.26 -19.54
CA LYS A 106 1.31 -6.30 -18.66
C LYS A 106 1.44 -5.35 -17.48
N ILE A 107 2.53 -4.59 -17.39
CA ILE A 107 2.70 -3.54 -16.39
C ILE A 107 1.78 -2.39 -16.75
N THR A 108 1.01 -1.96 -15.75
CA THR A 108 0.03 -0.88 -15.83
C THR A 108 0.27 0.08 -14.66
N SER A 109 -0.64 1.03 -14.45
CA SER A 109 -0.50 2.06 -13.41
C SER A 109 -1.56 1.93 -12.33
N ILE A 110 -1.18 2.30 -11.12
CA ILE A 110 -2.05 2.52 -9.98
C ILE A 110 -1.75 3.88 -9.36
N VAL A 111 -2.81 4.60 -8.99
CA VAL A 111 -2.75 5.85 -8.23
C VAL A 111 -3.71 5.77 -7.05
N ARG A 112 -3.31 6.31 -5.91
CA ARG A 112 -4.11 6.31 -4.68
C ARG A 112 -3.91 7.62 -3.94
N VAL A 113 -4.96 8.12 -3.30
CA VAL A 113 -4.89 9.26 -2.40
C VAL A 113 -5.80 9.01 -1.21
N GLY A 114 -5.39 9.48 -0.04
CA GLY A 114 -6.18 9.21 1.17
C GLY A 114 -5.62 9.84 2.42
N ALA A 115 -6.10 9.34 3.54
CA ALA A 115 -5.70 9.76 4.87
C ALA A 115 -5.31 8.56 5.73
N LYS A 116 -4.27 8.76 6.54
CA LYS A 116 -3.83 7.83 7.57
C LYS A 116 -4.01 8.48 8.93
N TYR A 117 -4.60 7.77 9.88
CA TYR A 117 -4.68 8.18 11.28
C TYR A 117 -3.82 7.26 12.14
N TYR A 118 -2.95 7.85 12.94
CA TYR A 118 -1.99 7.15 13.79
C TYR A 118 -2.42 7.28 15.25
N ALA A 119 -2.76 6.15 15.87
CA ALA A 119 -3.05 6.00 17.29
C ALA A 119 -1.92 5.16 17.93
N GLY A 120 -0.85 5.83 18.37
CA GLY A 120 0.38 5.15 18.74
C GLY A 120 0.99 4.43 17.53
N SER A 121 1.25 3.13 17.66
CA SER A 121 1.77 2.31 16.57
C SER A 121 0.69 1.79 15.62
N ILE A 122 -0.60 1.97 15.93
CA ILE A 122 -1.71 1.52 15.09
C ILE A 122 -2.02 2.59 14.03
N VAL A 123 -2.21 2.15 12.79
CA VAL A 123 -2.53 3.00 11.64
C VAL A 123 -3.89 2.62 11.08
N PHE A 124 -4.78 3.60 10.95
CA PHE A 124 -6.02 3.47 10.19
C PHE A 124 -5.84 4.20 8.86
N ASN A 125 -5.89 3.48 7.75
CA ASN A 125 -5.73 4.05 6.42
C ASN A 125 -7.04 3.94 5.65
N THR A 126 -7.48 5.05 5.07
CA THR A 126 -8.58 5.06 4.12
C THR A 126 -8.26 5.99 2.95
N GLY A 127 -8.78 5.67 1.78
CA GLY A 127 -8.53 6.48 0.59
C GLY A 127 -9.38 6.06 -0.58
N ILE A 128 -9.16 6.76 -1.69
CA ILE A 128 -9.64 6.37 -3.00
C ILE A 128 -8.46 5.86 -3.82
N PHE A 129 -8.73 4.86 -4.64
CA PHE A 129 -7.76 4.31 -5.56
C PHE A 129 -8.32 4.29 -6.98
N SER A 130 -7.41 4.31 -7.94
CA SER A 130 -7.68 4.04 -9.35
C SER A 130 -6.52 3.26 -9.92
N PHE A 131 -6.78 2.13 -10.56
CA PHE A 131 -5.77 1.41 -11.32
C PHE A 131 -6.31 0.90 -12.65
N TYR A 132 -5.40 0.67 -13.60
CA TYR A 132 -5.70 0.06 -14.88
C TYR A 132 -5.25 -1.39 -14.86
N LEU A 133 -6.03 -2.28 -15.47
CA LEU A 133 -5.65 -3.66 -15.73
C LEU A 133 -5.10 -3.79 -17.15
N SER A 134 -4.44 -4.92 -17.44
CA SER A 134 -3.79 -5.17 -18.74
C SER A 134 -4.78 -5.21 -19.92
N ASP A 135 -6.05 -5.44 -19.65
CA ASP A 135 -7.15 -5.39 -20.62
C ASP A 135 -7.70 -3.96 -20.83
N ASN A 136 -7.01 -2.94 -20.32
CA ASN A 136 -7.42 -1.53 -20.27
C ASN A 136 -8.68 -1.26 -19.43
N SER A 137 -9.17 -2.24 -18.67
CA SER A 137 -10.25 -1.97 -17.73
C SER A 137 -9.73 -1.13 -16.56
N LYS A 138 -10.48 -0.07 -16.24
CA LYS A 138 -10.20 0.80 -15.11
C LYS A 138 -10.98 0.30 -13.89
N VAL A 139 -10.30 0.18 -12.76
CA VAL A 139 -10.92 -0.18 -11.48
C VAL A 139 -10.68 0.95 -10.51
N GLU A 140 -11.77 1.49 -9.98
CA GLU A 140 -11.78 2.59 -9.02
C GLU A 140 -12.61 2.20 -7.82
N GLY A 141 -12.29 2.79 -6.67
CA GLY A 141 -12.96 2.46 -5.44
C GLY A 141 -12.39 3.14 -4.22
N VAL A 142 -12.76 2.56 -3.07
CA VAL A 142 -12.32 2.98 -1.74
C VAL A 142 -11.49 1.89 -1.08
N GLU A 143 -10.43 2.27 -0.40
CA GLU A 143 -9.62 1.37 0.42
C GLU A 143 -9.87 1.60 1.93
N PHE A 144 -9.81 0.51 2.68
CA PHE A 144 -9.82 0.51 4.14
C PHE A 144 -8.76 -0.46 4.64
N LEU A 145 -7.68 0.07 5.23
CA LEU A 145 -6.58 -0.72 5.78
C LEU A 145 -6.40 -0.44 7.27
N LEU A 146 -6.05 -1.50 8.00
CA LEU A 146 -5.51 -1.42 9.35
C LEU A 146 -4.03 -1.78 9.28
N GLY A 147 -3.20 -0.99 9.94
CA GLY A 147 -1.76 -1.18 9.90
C GLY A 147 -1.08 -0.99 11.24
N TYR A 148 0.22 -1.27 11.22
CA TYR A 148 1.12 -1.14 12.34
C TYR A 148 2.45 -0.53 11.87
N THR A 149 3.00 0.41 12.62
CA THR A 149 4.30 1.03 12.37
C THR A 149 5.36 0.49 13.34
N PHE A 150 6.53 0.12 12.80
CA PHE A 150 7.68 -0.44 13.51
C PHE A 150 8.86 0.52 13.54
#